data_AF-A0A1Q9MV70-F1
#
_entry.id   AF-A0A1Q9MV70-F1
#
_cell.length_a   1.000
_cell.length_b   1.000
_cell.length_c   1.000
_cell.angle_alpha   90.00
_cell.angle_beta   90.00
_cell.angle_gamma   90.00
#
_symmetry.space_group_name_H-M   'P 1'
#
loop_
_entity.id
_entity.type
_entity.pdbx_description
1 polymer ?
#
loop_
_entity_poly.entity_id
_entity_poly.type
_entity_poly.pdbx_seq_one_letter_code
_entity_poly.pdbx_strand_id
1 'polypeptide(L)'
;MPEPTLSEISPNPDSDTSVDLDWTDVPLATYKVFRSCSEIYDVENLIPIASVSSSDFQDTVPEQGTYWYAIVATNATGDSFPSVSKHVRVDFGMPMSSWEPPVLSSIMPNPDFDGIIDLNWDLPTWPKVYNASDQFTDNTITPWTNPLGYVNTNVVLEQNVGIFAKALKLVDNNNTRVVRAERIFSAPTSGSIEIWVYPTRSDRQICIWIGTYNTVAMEILFDNDANIYALYGNAERSLVAQNYTPYTGYRVRFDFDTSLELWSLYINDSLLASNQDFWSSMSTLDRITLQSSEAEIEQVFYAAYPGFSWDASYDLGDNAYGVPNVINYRIYRNNSEILEIGSLTPIATPTQPHYTDHITTNGMYWYAIIASNGTDTQLSNSVWVTVFPDDVYLNGENFTLIPGEHRVTILDFDTITILMEFSLVVITTIEMVVMVNSTNPSSTDLAYALRYFTIEVYSGTYSSPILAKFYYNGSELTSAQENALGAFYLGVQDWENLEGLVYRSEDCVYVTLNHFSIFVIALTENRPEISGFLPWLLSLFGIIVVALMLIFRFRGKKTSNNNLNFVEFPSS
;
A
#
# COMPACT_ATOMS: atom_id res chain seq x y z
N MET A 1 -59.38 -20.90 14.39
CA MET A 1 -58.29 -20.58 15.35
C MET A 1 -57.92 -19.12 15.14
N PRO A 2 -57.54 -18.34 16.18
CA PRO A 2 -57.01 -16.99 15.95
C PRO A 2 -55.75 -17.06 15.08
N GLU A 3 -55.62 -16.08 14.19
CA GLU A 3 -54.47 -15.90 13.32
C GLU A 3 -53.35 -15.20 14.10
N PRO A 4 -52.09 -15.66 14.00
CA PRO A 4 -50.97 -14.90 14.53
C PRO A 4 -50.81 -13.59 13.73
N THR A 5 -50.37 -12.54 14.40
CA THR A 5 -49.99 -11.28 13.76
C THR A 5 -48.47 -11.24 13.64
N LEU A 6 -47.95 -11.28 12.41
CA LEU A 6 -46.52 -11.10 12.12
C LEU A 6 -46.15 -9.62 12.25
N SER A 7 -45.11 -9.34 13.04
CA SER A 7 -44.58 -7.99 13.25
C SER A 7 -43.90 -7.47 11.99
N GLU A 8 -43.68 -6.15 11.91
CA GLU A 8 -42.80 -5.59 10.87
C GLU A 8 -41.40 -6.19 10.99
N ILE A 9 -40.83 -6.61 9.87
CA ILE A 9 -39.47 -7.18 9.83
C ILE A 9 -38.48 -6.01 9.80
N SER A 10 -37.52 -6.02 10.72
CA SER A 10 -36.52 -4.97 10.89
C SER A 10 -35.15 -5.59 11.20
N PRO A 11 -34.06 -5.11 10.56
CA PRO A 11 -34.00 -4.00 9.60
C PRO A 11 -34.64 -4.34 8.23
N ASN A 12 -35.03 -3.30 7.49
CA ASN A 12 -35.53 -3.43 6.12
C ASN A 12 -35.16 -2.18 5.30
N PRO A 13 -34.18 -2.25 4.38
CA PRO A 13 -33.47 -3.45 3.92
C PRO A 13 -32.64 -4.14 5.01
N ASP A 14 -32.53 -5.46 4.92
CA ASP A 14 -31.61 -6.27 5.70
C ASP A 14 -30.28 -6.41 4.94
N SER A 15 -29.18 -6.20 5.64
CA SER A 15 -27.82 -6.22 5.08
C SER A 15 -27.11 -7.56 5.28
N ASP A 16 -27.69 -8.51 6.02
CA ASP A 16 -27.13 -9.83 6.23
C ASP A 16 -28.11 -10.94 5.86
N THR A 17 -27.64 -12.20 5.93
CA THR A 17 -28.39 -13.39 5.52
C THR A 17 -29.41 -13.85 6.56
N SER A 18 -29.59 -13.14 7.66
CA SER A 18 -30.31 -13.57 8.85
C SER A 18 -31.54 -12.69 9.11
N VAL A 19 -32.71 -13.21 8.78
CA VAL A 19 -33.97 -12.49 8.95
C VAL A 19 -34.66 -12.95 10.23
N ASP A 20 -34.75 -12.07 11.23
CA ASP A 20 -35.49 -12.32 12.46
C ASP A 20 -36.99 -12.04 12.27
N LEU A 21 -37.82 -13.02 12.61
CA LEU A 21 -39.28 -12.95 12.52
C LEU A 21 -39.90 -13.10 13.91
N ASP A 22 -40.79 -12.18 14.27
CA ASP A 22 -41.54 -12.21 15.52
C ASP A 22 -43.04 -12.08 15.27
N TRP A 23 -43.86 -12.86 15.97
CA TRP A 23 -45.32 -12.78 15.87
C TRP A 23 -46.02 -12.95 17.22
N THR A 24 -47.32 -12.68 17.25
CA THR A 24 -48.12 -12.84 18.47
C THR A 24 -48.34 -14.32 18.84
N ASP A 25 -48.11 -14.66 20.11
CA ASP A 25 -48.36 -16.00 20.63
C ASP A 25 -49.86 -16.40 20.56
N VAL A 26 -50.11 -17.66 20.27
CA VAL A 26 -51.42 -18.30 20.13
C VAL A 26 -51.42 -19.52 21.05
N PRO A 27 -52.26 -19.52 22.11
CA PRO A 27 -52.22 -20.57 23.11
C PRO A 27 -52.34 -21.98 22.52
N LEU A 28 -51.43 -22.85 22.93
CA LEU A 28 -51.39 -24.27 22.55
C LEU A 28 -51.17 -24.52 21.05
N ALA A 29 -50.61 -23.55 20.32
CA ALA A 29 -50.27 -23.70 18.92
C ALA A 29 -48.78 -24.05 18.71
N THR A 30 -48.52 -24.71 17.59
CA THR A 30 -47.23 -24.69 16.88
C THR A 30 -47.38 -23.86 15.62
N TYR A 31 -46.31 -23.31 15.08
CA TYR A 31 -46.36 -22.41 13.93
C TYR A 31 -45.67 -23.02 12.72
N LYS A 32 -46.28 -22.84 11.55
CA LYS A 32 -45.66 -23.07 10.25
C LYS A 32 -45.24 -21.72 9.68
N VAL A 33 -43.95 -21.60 9.35
CA VAL A 33 -43.37 -20.39 8.77
C VAL A 33 -43.29 -20.58 7.26
N PHE A 34 -43.85 -19.65 6.48
CA PHE A 34 -43.81 -19.69 5.01
C PHE A 34 -42.97 -18.52 4.48
N ARG A 35 -42.26 -18.77 3.38
CA ARG A 35 -41.47 -17.77 2.65
C ARG A 35 -41.77 -17.85 1.15
N SER A 36 -41.80 -16.72 0.48
CA SER A 36 -41.97 -16.61 -0.98
C SER A 36 -41.23 -15.38 -1.53
N CYS A 37 -40.92 -15.38 -2.83
CA CYS A 37 -40.42 -14.19 -3.55
C CYS A 37 -41.55 -13.27 -4.04
N SER A 38 -42.79 -13.57 -3.68
CA SER A 38 -43.99 -12.76 -3.96
C SER A 38 -44.88 -12.72 -2.73
N GLU A 39 -45.73 -11.68 -2.63
CA GLU A 39 -46.67 -11.55 -1.51
C GLU A 39 -47.52 -12.80 -1.32
N ILE A 40 -47.66 -13.23 -0.06
CA ILE A 40 -48.37 -14.46 0.31
C ILE A 40 -49.79 -14.09 0.71
N TYR A 41 -50.77 -14.44 -0.12
CA TYR A 41 -52.19 -14.31 0.22
C TYR A 41 -52.80 -15.63 0.72
N ASP A 42 -52.17 -16.76 0.36
CA ASP A 42 -52.58 -18.11 0.74
C ASP A 42 -51.36 -19.06 0.72
N VAL A 43 -51.46 -20.18 1.45
CA VAL A 43 -50.40 -21.16 1.67
C VAL A 43 -50.65 -22.52 1.04
N GLU A 44 -51.78 -22.73 0.34
CA GLU A 44 -52.17 -24.06 -0.20
C GLU A 44 -51.09 -24.70 -1.10
N ASN A 45 -50.31 -23.90 -1.81
CA ASN A 45 -49.24 -24.35 -2.71
C ASN A 45 -47.82 -24.03 -2.22
N LEU A 46 -47.69 -23.59 -0.96
CA LEU A 46 -46.40 -23.31 -0.36
C LEU A 46 -45.99 -24.43 0.59
N ILE A 47 -44.68 -24.68 0.68
CA ILE A 47 -44.10 -25.59 1.66
C ILE A 47 -43.55 -24.72 2.80
N PRO A 48 -43.89 -24.98 4.07
CA PRO A 48 -43.33 -24.21 5.17
C PRO A 48 -41.82 -24.45 5.27
N ILE A 49 -41.06 -23.37 5.49
CA ILE A 49 -39.61 -23.43 5.68
C ILE A 49 -39.24 -23.95 7.08
N ALA A 50 -40.15 -23.80 8.04
CA ALA A 50 -39.97 -24.29 9.40
C ALA A 50 -41.30 -24.62 10.07
N SER A 51 -41.22 -25.45 11.10
CA SER A 51 -42.31 -25.68 12.07
C SER A 51 -41.76 -25.54 13.48
N VAL A 52 -42.23 -24.53 14.21
CA VAL A 52 -41.67 -24.12 15.51
C VAL A 52 -42.75 -24.05 16.59
N SER A 53 -42.36 -24.13 17.86
CA SER A 53 -43.28 -23.97 18.99
C SER A 53 -43.17 -22.61 19.69
N SER A 54 -42.16 -21.82 19.34
CA SER A 54 -41.96 -20.45 19.80
C SER A 54 -42.67 -19.46 18.88
N SER A 55 -42.89 -18.24 19.36
CA SER A 55 -43.51 -17.15 18.59
C SER A 55 -42.48 -16.29 17.84
N ASP A 56 -41.33 -16.88 17.55
CA ASP A 56 -40.17 -16.27 16.90
C ASP A 56 -39.44 -17.32 16.04
N PHE A 57 -38.78 -16.87 14.98
CA PHE A 57 -37.93 -17.69 14.12
C PHE A 57 -36.92 -16.82 13.36
N GLN A 58 -35.67 -17.27 13.33
CA GLN A 58 -34.63 -16.68 12.48
C GLN A 58 -34.50 -17.52 11.20
N ASP A 59 -34.75 -16.89 10.06
CA ASP A 59 -34.54 -17.50 8.74
C ASP A 59 -33.15 -17.16 8.18
N THR A 60 -32.53 -18.10 7.48
CA THR A 60 -31.32 -17.84 6.69
C THR A 60 -31.65 -17.82 5.21
N VAL A 61 -31.50 -16.67 4.59
CA VAL A 61 -31.76 -16.41 3.17
C VAL A 61 -30.45 -16.45 2.37
N PRO A 62 -30.34 -17.33 1.35
CA PRO A 62 -29.07 -17.55 0.65
C PRO A 62 -28.78 -16.53 -0.46
N GLU A 63 -29.79 -15.82 -0.95
CA GLU A 63 -29.70 -14.95 -2.12
C GLU A 63 -30.30 -13.57 -1.83
N GLN A 64 -29.79 -12.53 -2.50
CA GLN A 64 -30.40 -11.20 -2.44
C GLN A 64 -31.81 -11.24 -3.04
N GLY A 65 -32.72 -10.46 -2.48
CA GLY A 65 -34.08 -10.38 -3.01
C GLY A 65 -35.09 -9.84 -2.01
N THR A 66 -36.33 -9.71 -2.48
CA THR A 66 -37.45 -9.41 -1.60
C THR A 66 -38.12 -10.71 -1.20
N TYR A 67 -38.15 -10.98 0.10
CA TYR A 67 -38.77 -12.16 0.67
C TYR A 67 -40.02 -11.76 1.45
N TRP A 68 -41.10 -12.48 1.22
CA TRP A 68 -42.38 -12.33 1.89
C TRP A 68 -42.61 -13.49 2.83
N TYR A 69 -43.06 -13.20 4.04
CA TYR A 69 -43.28 -14.15 5.12
C TYR A 69 -44.73 -14.12 5.60
N ALA A 70 -45.24 -15.30 5.92
CA ALA A 70 -46.54 -15.48 6.56
C ALA A 70 -46.47 -16.63 7.58
N ILE A 71 -47.23 -16.50 8.66
CA ILE A 71 -47.25 -17.46 9.77
C ILE A 71 -48.63 -18.11 9.87
N VAL A 72 -48.68 -19.43 10.00
CA VAL A 72 -49.92 -20.19 10.27
C VAL A 72 -49.79 -20.87 11.63
N ALA A 73 -50.78 -20.67 12.51
CA ALA A 73 -50.87 -21.39 13.77
C ALA A 73 -51.60 -22.73 13.57
N THR A 74 -51.06 -23.80 14.15
CA THR A 74 -51.57 -25.17 14.07
C THR A 74 -51.78 -25.71 15.48
N ASN A 75 -52.93 -26.33 15.75
CA ASN A 75 -53.21 -27.04 16.99
C ASN A 75 -54.20 -28.20 16.73
N ALA A 76 -54.71 -28.84 17.78
CA ALA A 76 -55.63 -29.98 17.66
C ALA A 76 -56.94 -29.69 16.89
N THR A 77 -57.31 -28.41 16.71
CA THR A 77 -58.50 -27.99 15.99
C THR A 77 -58.27 -27.74 14.49
N GLY A 78 -57.02 -27.78 14.03
CA GLY A 78 -56.64 -27.53 12.63
C GLY A 78 -55.63 -26.39 12.50
N ASP A 79 -55.57 -25.78 11.32
CA ASP A 79 -54.73 -24.63 11.00
C ASP A 79 -55.55 -23.32 11.05
N SER A 80 -54.92 -22.20 11.37
CA SER A 80 -55.46 -20.86 11.16
C SER A 80 -55.38 -20.46 9.68
N PHE A 81 -55.99 -19.32 9.31
CA PHE A 81 -55.55 -18.62 8.10
C PHE A 81 -54.12 -18.08 8.29
N PRO A 82 -53.38 -17.79 7.20
CA PRO A 82 -52.08 -17.14 7.29
C PRO A 82 -52.20 -15.73 7.86
N SER A 83 -51.18 -15.30 8.60
CA SER A 83 -51.02 -13.90 9.01
C SER A 83 -51.00 -12.97 7.79
N VAL A 84 -51.23 -11.68 8.01
CA VAL A 84 -50.92 -10.67 6.99
C VAL A 84 -49.44 -10.79 6.62
N SER A 85 -49.17 -10.89 5.31
CA SER A 85 -47.83 -11.06 4.77
C SER A 85 -46.97 -9.83 5.04
N LYS A 86 -45.73 -10.04 5.47
CA LYS A 86 -44.72 -9.00 5.66
C LYS A 86 -43.53 -9.28 4.79
N HIS A 87 -42.83 -8.25 4.34
CA HIS A 87 -41.65 -8.41 3.50
C HIS A 87 -40.41 -7.82 4.14
N VAL A 88 -39.27 -8.34 3.70
CA VAL A 88 -37.96 -7.73 3.90
C VAL A 88 -37.20 -7.77 2.57
N ARG A 89 -36.51 -6.68 2.25
CA ARG A 89 -35.56 -6.66 1.15
C ARG A 89 -34.19 -7.02 1.71
N VAL A 90 -33.68 -8.17 1.31
CA VAL A 90 -32.35 -8.65 1.67
C VAL A 90 -31.38 -8.21 0.58
N ASP A 91 -30.44 -7.34 0.96
CA ASP A 91 -29.49 -6.72 0.07
C ASP A 91 -28.11 -6.76 0.73
N PHE A 92 -27.34 -7.82 0.44
CA PHE A 92 -26.00 -8.04 1.00
C PHE A 92 -24.95 -7.04 0.47
N GLY A 93 -25.34 -6.12 -0.41
CA GLY A 93 -24.40 -5.40 -1.25
C GLY A 93 -23.70 -6.32 -2.25
N MET A 94 -22.70 -5.80 -2.98
CA MET A 94 -21.90 -6.61 -3.90
C MET A 94 -21.07 -7.65 -3.13
N PRO A 95 -20.83 -8.86 -3.68
CA PRO A 95 -19.96 -9.85 -3.05
C PRO A 95 -18.55 -9.25 -2.83
N MET A 96 -17.89 -9.52 -1.70
CA MET A 96 -16.57 -8.93 -1.43
C MET A 96 -15.51 -9.25 -2.48
N SER A 97 -15.72 -10.29 -3.29
CA SER A 97 -14.89 -10.61 -4.45
C SER A 97 -14.82 -9.50 -5.50
N SER A 98 -15.79 -8.57 -5.52
CA SER A 98 -15.81 -7.41 -6.42
C SER A 98 -15.46 -6.10 -5.72
N TRP A 99 -14.95 -6.15 -4.49
CA TRP A 99 -14.47 -4.98 -3.76
C TRP A 99 -12.99 -4.78 -4.04
N GLU A 100 -12.52 -3.53 -3.92
CA GLU A 100 -11.09 -3.27 -3.92
C GLU A 100 -10.46 -3.95 -2.69
N PRO A 101 -9.35 -4.69 -2.85
CA PRO A 101 -8.72 -5.38 -1.74
C PRO A 101 -8.16 -4.39 -0.72
N PRO A 102 -7.93 -4.83 0.53
CA PRO A 102 -7.18 -4.03 1.49
C PRO A 102 -5.82 -3.61 0.93
N VAL A 103 -5.33 -2.43 1.30
CA VAL A 103 -3.98 -1.97 0.94
C VAL A 103 -3.11 -2.02 2.19
N LEU A 104 -2.18 -2.96 2.23
CA LEU A 104 -1.19 -3.08 3.31
C LEU A 104 -0.17 -1.95 3.21
N SER A 105 -0.03 -1.20 4.30
CA SER A 105 0.95 -0.13 4.42
C SER A 105 2.38 -0.69 4.42
N SER A 106 3.36 0.15 4.08
CA SER A 106 4.78 -0.20 4.26
C SER A 106 5.08 -0.51 5.72
N ILE A 107 5.79 -1.60 5.98
CA ILE A 107 6.23 -2.00 7.32
C ILE A 107 7.43 -1.13 7.73
N MET A 108 7.37 -0.54 8.92
CA MET A 108 8.43 0.29 9.49
C MET A 108 8.67 -0.07 10.97
N PRO A 109 9.94 -0.12 11.42
CA PRO A 109 11.16 0.01 10.62
C PRO A 109 11.38 -1.20 9.69
N ASN A 110 12.19 -1.01 8.64
CA ASN A 110 12.66 -2.11 7.81
C ASN A 110 14.13 -1.82 7.45
N PRO A 111 15.11 -2.58 7.97
CA PRO A 111 14.95 -3.78 8.80
C PRO A 111 14.37 -3.53 10.20
N ASP A 112 13.76 -4.57 10.77
CA ASP A 112 13.25 -4.63 12.13
C ASP A 112 14.18 -5.42 13.05
N PHE A 113 14.37 -4.95 14.29
CA PHE A 113 15.39 -5.46 15.21
C PHE A 113 14.85 -5.98 16.54
N ASP A 114 13.59 -5.73 16.87
CA ASP A 114 12.99 -6.24 18.10
C ASP A 114 12.05 -7.43 17.85
N GLY A 115 11.78 -7.75 16.58
CA GLY A 115 10.90 -8.83 16.19
C GLY A 115 9.43 -8.48 16.30
N ILE A 116 9.07 -7.22 16.53
CA ILE A 116 7.69 -6.75 16.71
C ILE A 116 7.24 -6.05 15.43
N ILE A 117 6.49 -6.76 14.60
CA ILE A 117 6.03 -6.27 13.31
C ILE A 117 4.60 -5.75 13.40
N ASP A 118 4.45 -4.43 13.39
CA ASP A 118 3.15 -3.77 13.34
C ASP A 118 2.65 -3.64 11.88
N LEU A 119 1.59 -4.37 11.57
CA LEU A 119 0.89 -4.31 10.29
C LEU A 119 -0.32 -3.39 10.41
N ASN A 120 -0.45 -2.47 9.45
CA ASN A 120 -1.62 -1.61 9.30
C ASN A 120 -2.06 -1.63 7.83
N TRP A 121 -3.36 -1.63 7.58
CA TRP A 121 -3.89 -1.61 6.22
C TRP A 121 -5.14 -0.76 6.11
N ASP A 122 -5.38 -0.24 4.91
CA ASP A 122 -6.63 0.44 4.60
C ASP A 122 -7.78 -0.56 4.50
N LEU A 123 -8.97 -0.11 4.89
CA LEU A 123 -10.19 -0.91 4.76
C LEU A 123 -10.46 -1.20 3.27
N PRO A 124 -10.99 -2.38 2.91
CA PRO A 124 -11.49 -2.59 1.56
C PRO A 124 -12.60 -1.56 1.30
N THR A 125 -12.54 -0.90 0.14
CA THR A 125 -13.53 0.11 -0.21
C THR A 125 -14.56 -0.48 -1.17
N TRP A 126 -15.84 -0.17 -0.91
CA TRP A 126 -16.93 -0.54 -1.80
C TRP A 126 -16.76 0.19 -3.15
N PRO A 127 -17.26 -0.32 -4.30
CA PRO A 127 -17.54 0.56 -5.43
C PRO A 127 -18.57 1.59 -4.96
N LYS A 128 -18.25 2.89 -5.10
CA LYS A 128 -19.00 4.01 -4.49
C LYS A 128 -20.53 3.88 -4.65
N VAL A 129 -21.29 4.21 -3.59
CA VAL A 129 -22.75 4.32 -3.68
C VAL A 129 -23.11 5.58 -4.41
N TYR A 130 -23.96 5.45 -5.41
CA TYR A 130 -24.47 6.56 -6.16
C TYR A 130 -25.90 6.86 -5.74
N ASN A 131 -26.21 8.14 -5.52
CA ASN A 131 -27.58 8.64 -5.30
C ASN A 131 -28.52 8.23 -6.46
N ALA A 132 -27.97 8.02 -7.65
CA ALA A 132 -28.61 7.26 -8.71
C ALA A 132 -27.59 6.36 -9.40
N SER A 133 -27.87 5.06 -9.50
CA SER A 133 -27.12 4.14 -10.36
C SER A 133 -28.06 3.48 -11.36
N ASP A 134 -27.56 3.19 -12.56
CA ASP A 134 -28.28 2.33 -13.50
C ASP A 134 -27.49 1.04 -13.71
N GLN A 135 -27.88 -0.01 -12.98
CA GLN A 135 -27.32 -1.35 -13.16
C GLN A 135 -28.08 -2.17 -14.22
N PHE A 136 -29.05 -1.54 -14.91
CA PHE A 136 -29.93 -2.18 -15.90
C PHE A 136 -30.67 -3.41 -15.36
N THR A 137 -30.97 -3.45 -14.06
CA THR A 137 -31.62 -4.58 -13.39
C THR A 137 -33.03 -4.85 -13.93
N ASP A 138 -33.72 -3.79 -14.35
CA ASP A 138 -35.06 -3.82 -14.95
C ASP A 138 -35.11 -4.34 -16.41
N ASN A 139 -33.96 -4.68 -17.00
CA ASN A 139 -33.81 -5.06 -18.41
C ASN A 139 -34.23 -3.97 -19.40
N THR A 140 -34.23 -2.70 -19.00
CA THR A 140 -34.50 -1.58 -19.91
C THR A 140 -33.25 -0.73 -20.10
N ILE A 141 -33.22 0.01 -21.21
CA ILE A 141 -32.21 1.07 -21.40
C ILE A 141 -32.65 2.37 -20.73
N THR A 142 -33.86 2.44 -20.16
CA THR A 142 -34.35 3.66 -19.51
C THR A 142 -33.53 3.86 -18.23
N PRO A 143 -32.95 5.06 -17.99
CA PRO A 143 -33.34 6.35 -18.57
C PRO A 143 -32.38 6.91 -19.62
N TRP A 144 -31.60 6.05 -20.28
CA TRP A 144 -30.81 6.43 -21.44
C TRP A 144 -31.72 6.70 -22.63
N THR A 145 -31.57 7.89 -23.20
CA THR A 145 -32.34 8.34 -24.36
C THR A 145 -31.44 8.46 -25.57
N ASN A 146 -32.01 8.18 -26.73
CA ASN A 146 -31.42 8.60 -28.00
C ASN A 146 -32.03 9.97 -28.36
N PRO A 147 -31.25 11.06 -28.40
CA PRO A 147 -31.78 12.38 -28.70
C PRO A 147 -32.52 12.40 -30.05
N LEU A 148 -33.68 13.05 -30.07
CA LEU A 148 -34.56 13.14 -31.23
C LEU A 148 -33.81 13.75 -32.43
N GLY A 149 -33.51 12.93 -33.43
CA GLY A 149 -32.82 13.37 -34.65
C GLY A 149 -31.72 12.43 -35.13
N TYR A 150 -31.19 11.57 -34.25
CA TYR A 150 -30.20 10.54 -34.59
C TYR A 150 -30.91 9.24 -35.00
N VAL A 151 -31.44 9.22 -36.23
CA VAL A 151 -31.95 8.00 -36.87
C VAL A 151 -30.77 7.06 -37.19
N ASN A 152 -30.91 5.78 -36.83
CA ASN A 152 -29.98 4.65 -37.05
C ASN A 152 -28.93 4.37 -35.96
N THR A 153 -29.10 4.85 -34.72
CA THR A 153 -28.24 4.44 -33.61
C THR A 153 -28.74 3.13 -33.01
N ASN A 154 -27.91 2.09 -33.03
CA ASN A 154 -28.21 0.81 -32.39
C ASN A 154 -27.68 0.85 -30.96
N VAL A 155 -28.46 1.46 -30.07
CA VAL A 155 -28.23 1.43 -28.62
C VAL A 155 -29.12 0.35 -28.04
N VAL A 156 -28.52 -0.73 -27.55
CA VAL A 156 -29.23 -1.89 -27.00
C VAL A 156 -28.62 -2.31 -25.67
N LEU A 157 -29.38 -3.03 -24.86
CA LEU A 157 -28.85 -3.68 -23.67
C LEU A 157 -28.30 -5.05 -24.05
N GLU A 158 -27.04 -5.33 -23.72
CA GLU A 158 -26.38 -6.62 -23.95
C GLU A 158 -26.10 -7.30 -22.61
N GLN A 159 -26.23 -8.62 -22.56
CA GLN A 159 -25.94 -9.42 -21.35
C GLN A 159 -24.52 -10.02 -21.42
N ASN A 160 -23.91 -10.27 -20.26
CA ASN A 160 -22.62 -10.96 -20.11
C ASN A 160 -21.47 -10.28 -20.88
N VAL A 161 -21.31 -8.98 -20.72
CA VAL A 161 -20.26 -8.20 -21.37
C VAL A 161 -19.06 -8.07 -20.44
N GLY A 162 -18.00 -8.86 -20.71
CA GLY A 162 -16.82 -8.88 -19.85
C GLY A 162 -17.17 -9.34 -18.43
N ILE A 163 -16.87 -8.50 -17.43
CA ILE A 163 -17.23 -8.74 -16.02
C ILE A 163 -18.66 -8.30 -15.67
N PHE A 164 -19.38 -7.64 -16.58
CA PHE A 164 -20.68 -7.06 -16.32
C PHE A 164 -21.80 -8.01 -16.71
N ALA A 165 -22.77 -8.21 -15.81
CA ALA A 165 -23.98 -8.97 -16.11
C ALA A 165 -24.76 -8.33 -17.27
N LYS A 166 -24.76 -6.99 -17.35
CA LYS A 166 -25.41 -6.20 -18.40
C LYS A 166 -24.62 -4.93 -18.71
N ALA A 167 -24.66 -4.50 -19.96
CA ALA A 167 -24.07 -3.24 -20.39
C ALA A 167 -24.87 -2.62 -21.55
N LEU A 168 -24.85 -1.30 -21.62
CA LEU A 168 -25.33 -0.55 -22.79
C LEU A 168 -24.34 -0.78 -23.93
N LYS A 169 -24.80 -1.39 -25.02
CA LYS A 169 -24.03 -1.58 -26.25
C LYS A 169 -24.41 -0.51 -27.25
N LEU A 170 -23.41 0.25 -27.69
CA LEU A 170 -23.54 1.23 -28.75
C LEU A 170 -22.88 0.67 -30.00
N VAL A 171 -23.66 0.51 -31.08
CA VAL A 171 -23.17 0.06 -32.38
C VAL A 171 -23.31 1.20 -33.39
N ASP A 172 -22.19 1.73 -33.84
CA ASP A 172 -22.11 2.62 -34.99
C ASP A 172 -21.90 1.81 -36.27
N ASN A 173 -22.89 1.88 -37.16
CA ASN A 173 -22.86 1.25 -38.47
C ASN A 173 -23.13 2.29 -39.57
N ASN A 174 -22.88 3.57 -39.30
CA ASN A 174 -23.27 4.66 -40.17
C ASN A 174 -22.09 5.58 -40.48
N ASN A 175 -21.76 5.72 -41.77
CA ASN A 175 -20.68 6.59 -42.23
C ASN A 175 -21.05 8.08 -42.35
N THR A 176 -22.26 8.47 -41.96
CA THR A 176 -22.71 9.88 -41.97
C THR A 176 -23.14 10.43 -40.63
N ARG A 177 -23.35 9.57 -39.61
CA ARG A 177 -23.84 9.98 -38.29
C ARG A 177 -23.24 9.09 -37.21
N VAL A 178 -22.94 9.69 -36.07
CA VAL A 178 -22.46 9.00 -34.87
C VAL A 178 -23.56 8.19 -34.17
N VAL A 179 -23.17 7.13 -33.47
CA VAL A 179 -24.00 6.49 -32.44
C VAL A 179 -23.99 7.35 -31.17
N ARG A 180 -25.14 7.52 -30.51
CA ARG A 180 -25.25 8.37 -29.31
C ARG A 180 -26.26 7.81 -28.31
N ALA A 181 -25.92 7.84 -27.03
CA ALA A 181 -26.81 7.63 -25.90
C ALA A 181 -26.61 8.73 -24.85
N GLU A 182 -27.69 9.28 -24.31
CA GLU A 182 -27.65 10.36 -23.32
C GLU A 182 -28.37 9.95 -22.05
N ARG A 183 -27.75 10.23 -20.91
CA ARG A 183 -28.39 10.15 -19.60
C ARG A 183 -28.54 11.56 -19.05
N ILE A 184 -29.79 11.96 -18.84
CA ILE A 184 -30.16 13.24 -18.23
C ILE A 184 -30.34 13.02 -16.72
N PHE A 185 -29.83 13.95 -15.93
CA PHE A 185 -29.97 13.99 -14.47
C PHE A 185 -30.45 15.37 -14.00
N SER A 186 -30.92 15.46 -12.74
CA SER A 186 -31.17 16.75 -12.07
C SER A 186 -29.89 17.59 -12.14
N ALA A 187 -29.93 18.89 -12.38
CA ALA A 187 -28.75 19.69 -12.72
C ALA A 187 -27.88 20.11 -11.51
N PRO A 188 -26.90 19.31 -11.03
CA PRO A 188 -26.02 19.66 -9.91
C PRO A 188 -25.06 20.81 -10.23
N THR A 189 -24.60 21.46 -9.17
CA THR A 189 -23.44 22.35 -9.18
C THR A 189 -22.14 21.64 -8.77
N SER A 190 -22.23 20.48 -8.12
CA SER A 190 -21.07 19.67 -7.70
C SER A 190 -21.45 18.19 -7.61
N GLY A 191 -20.46 17.31 -7.70
CA GLY A 191 -20.66 15.88 -7.46
C GLY A 191 -19.69 14.98 -8.21
N SER A 192 -20.09 13.70 -8.33
CA SER A 192 -19.33 12.66 -9.00
C SER A 192 -20.19 11.92 -10.01
N ILE A 193 -19.62 11.67 -11.18
CA ILE A 193 -20.15 10.77 -12.21
C ILE A 193 -19.15 9.64 -12.39
N GLU A 194 -19.61 8.40 -12.40
CA GLU A 194 -18.77 7.25 -12.72
C GLU A 194 -19.43 6.38 -13.77
N ILE A 195 -18.63 5.76 -14.62
CA ILE A 195 -19.11 4.80 -15.60
C ILE A 195 -17.99 3.83 -15.97
N TRP A 196 -18.34 2.57 -16.18
CA TRP A 196 -17.42 1.62 -16.80
C TRP A 196 -17.53 1.70 -18.32
N VAL A 197 -16.40 1.79 -19.01
CA VAL A 197 -16.33 1.79 -20.48
C VAL A 197 -15.51 0.61 -20.96
N TYR A 198 -16.01 -0.06 -21.99
CA TYR A 198 -15.40 -1.24 -22.58
C TYR A 198 -15.24 -1.02 -24.09
N PRO A 199 -14.12 -0.43 -24.53
CA PRO A 199 -13.83 -0.25 -25.95
C PRO A 199 -13.57 -1.62 -26.61
N THR A 200 -14.11 -1.87 -27.80
CA THR A 200 -13.86 -3.15 -28.52
C THR A 200 -12.72 -3.06 -29.54
N ARG A 201 -12.23 -1.84 -29.80
CA ARG A 201 -11.25 -1.52 -30.84
C ARG A 201 -10.35 -0.41 -30.35
N SER A 202 -9.11 -0.40 -30.83
CA SER A 202 -8.11 0.63 -30.54
C SER A 202 -7.93 1.62 -31.69
N ASP A 203 -8.49 1.32 -32.86
CA ASP A 203 -8.37 2.10 -34.10
C ASP A 203 -9.62 2.96 -34.38
N ARG A 204 -10.46 3.14 -33.36
CA ARG A 204 -11.75 3.82 -33.42
C ARG A 204 -11.92 4.67 -32.18
N GLN A 205 -12.59 5.80 -32.32
CA GLN A 205 -12.62 6.79 -31.24
C GLN A 205 -14.00 6.89 -30.58
N ILE A 206 -14.00 6.85 -29.24
CA ILE A 206 -15.20 6.91 -28.39
C ILE A 206 -15.09 8.16 -27.52
N CYS A 207 -16.19 8.90 -27.39
CA CYS A 207 -16.26 10.10 -26.58
C CYS A 207 -17.29 9.95 -25.46
N ILE A 208 -16.91 10.45 -24.28
CA ILE A 208 -17.79 10.72 -23.15
C ILE A 208 -17.86 12.22 -22.99
N TRP A 209 -19.03 12.82 -23.24
CA TRP A 209 -19.26 14.25 -23.04
C TRP A 209 -20.03 14.48 -21.76
N ILE A 210 -19.60 15.46 -20.98
CA ILE A 210 -20.30 15.90 -19.77
C ILE A 210 -20.58 17.39 -19.90
N GLY A 211 -21.81 17.81 -19.62
CA GLY A 211 -22.23 19.19 -19.88
C GLY A 211 -23.74 19.40 -19.81
N THR A 212 -24.21 20.25 -20.72
CA THR A 212 -25.64 20.49 -20.99
C THR A 212 -26.00 20.11 -22.42
N TYR A 213 -27.26 20.31 -22.83
CA TYR A 213 -27.71 20.03 -24.20
C TYR A 213 -26.88 20.69 -25.31
N ASN A 214 -26.40 21.91 -25.10
CA ASN A 214 -25.72 22.69 -26.15
C ASN A 214 -24.24 22.97 -25.87
N THR A 215 -23.72 22.52 -24.74
CA THR A 215 -22.39 22.94 -24.28
C THR A 215 -21.72 21.78 -23.57
N VAL A 216 -20.53 21.42 -24.06
CA VAL A 216 -19.66 20.41 -23.47
C VAL A 216 -18.76 21.12 -22.46
N ALA A 217 -18.85 20.72 -21.20
CA ALA A 217 -18.00 21.21 -20.13
C ALA A 217 -16.66 20.45 -20.14
N MET A 218 -16.71 19.14 -20.40
CA MET A 218 -15.56 18.25 -20.45
C MET A 218 -15.77 17.14 -21.48
N GLU A 219 -14.68 16.70 -22.11
CA GLU A 219 -14.65 15.56 -23.01
C GLU A 219 -13.58 14.55 -22.56
N ILE A 220 -13.95 13.26 -22.47
CA ILE A 220 -13.03 12.14 -22.30
C ILE A 220 -13.04 11.32 -23.59
N LEU A 221 -11.86 11.03 -24.13
CA LEU A 221 -11.69 10.35 -25.41
C LEU A 221 -10.88 9.08 -25.22
N PHE A 222 -11.38 8.00 -25.79
CA PHE A 222 -10.60 6.81 -26.14
C PHE A 222 -10.28 6.96 -27.63
N ASP A 223 -9.04 7.25 -28.00
CA ASP A 223 -8.68 7.58 -29.38
C ASP A 223 -8.33 6.36 -30.25
N ASN A 224 -7.97 6.63 -31.50
CA ASN A 224 -7.55 5.67 -32.51
C ASN A 224 -6.08 5.22 -32.39
N ASP A 225 -5.34 5.74 -31.40
CA ASP A 225 -3.97 5.37 -31.05
C ASP A 225 -3.92 4.61 -29.71
N ALA A 226 -5.07 4.11 -29.24
CA ALA A 226 -5.23 3.38 -27.99
C ALA A 226 -4.92 4.21 -26.72
N ASN A 227 -5.17 5.51 -26.72
CA ASN A 227 -4.99 6.39 -25.58
C ASN A 227 -6.32 6.85 -24.98
N ILE A 228 -6.34 7.02 -23.67
CA ILE A 228 -7.39 7.72 -22.93
C ILE A 228 -6.85 9.10 -22.59
N TYR A 229 -7.52 10.16 -23.05
CA TYR A 229 -7.22 11.53 -22.63
C TYR A 229 -8.48 12.31 -22.29
N ALA A 230 -8.29 13.42 -21.59
CA ALA A 230 -9.33 14.41 -21.34
C ALA A 230 -8.96 15.74 -21.96
N LEU A 231 -9.94 16.39 -22.58
CA LEU A 231 -9.80 17.75 -23.11
C LEU A 231 -10.28 18.76 -22.09
N TYR A 232 -9.47 19.81 -21.89
CA TYR A 232 -9.70 20.83 -20.86
C TYR A 232 -9.29 22.22 -21.33
N GLY A 233 -9.94 23.25 -20.78
CA GLY A 233 -9.71 24.66 -21.13
C GLY A 233 -10.03 25.03 -22.59
N ASN A 234 -9.67 26.25 -22.99
CA ASN A 234 -10.24 26.93 -24.17
C ASN A 234 -9.57 26.58 -25.52
N ALA A 235 -9.43 25.28 -25.81
CA ALA A 235 -8.93 24.66 -27.06
C ALA A 235 -7.44 24.27 -27.08
N GLU A 236 -7.15 22.97 -27.23
CA GLU A 236 -5.85 22.32 -27.53
C GLU A 236 -5.05 21.73 -26.37
N ARG A 237 -5.52 21.78 -25.11
CA ARG A 237 -4.84 21.05 -24.02
C ARG A 237 -5.44 19.67 -23.83
N SER A 238 -4.65 18.65 -24.17
CA SER A 238 -4.89 17.25 -23.83
C SER A 238 -4.04 16.90 -22.61
N LEU A 239 -4.64 16.30 -21.58
CA LEU A 239 -3.91 15.82 -20.42
C LEU A 239 -3.44 14.37 -20.65
N VAL A 240 -2.33 14.02 -19.98
CA VAL A 240 -1.52 12.80 -20.17
C VAL A 240 -2.36 11.54 -20.43
N ALA A 241 -1.98 10.86 -21.51
CA ALA A 241 -2.55 9.62 -21.99
C ALA A 241 -2.27 8.46 -21.01
N GLN A 242 -3.32 7.73 -20.64
CA GLN A 242 -3.18 6.33 -20.25
C GLN A 242 -3.51 5.46 -21.47
N ASN A 243 -2.65 4.48 -21.79
CA ASN A 243 -2.99 3.53 -22.84
C ASN A 243 -4.17 2.65 -22.42
N TYR A 244 -5.09 2.38 -23.33
CA TYR A 244 -6.12 1.37 -23.18
C TYR A 244 -5.89 0.18 -24.09
N THR A 245 -6.45 -0.96 -23.69
CA THR A 245 -6.44 -2.21 -24.45
C THR A 245 -7.87 -2.53 -24.83
N PRO A 246 -8.16 -2.83 -26.11
CA PRO A 246 -9.48 -3.30 -26.52
C PRO A 246 -9.93 -4.50 -25.68
N TYR A 247 -11.23 -4.60 -25.44
CA TYR A 247 -11.84 -5.63 -24.61
C TYR A 247 -11.37 -5.62 -23.15
N THR A 248 -10.94 -4.47 -22.63
CA THR A 248 -10.64 -4.24 -21.21
C THR A 248 -11.61 -3.21 -20.66
N GLY A 249 -12.12 -3.45 -19.44
CA GLY A 249 -13.00 -2.50 -18.76
C GLY A 249 -12.22 -1.40 -18.08
N TYR A 250 -12.64 -0.15 -18.30
CA TYR A 250 -12.06 1.04 -17.69
C TYR A 250 -13.10 1.73 -16.81
N ARG A 251 -12.80 1.87 -15.53
CA ARG A 251 -13.61 2.64 -14.58
C ARG A 251 -13.28 4.11 -14.75
N VAL A 252 -14.18 4.87 -15.35
CA VAL A 252 -14.02 6.30 -15.59
C VAL A 252 -14.80 7.06 -14.53
N ARG A 253 -14.10 7.80 -13.67
CA ARG A 253 -14.73 8.64 -12.63
C ARG A 253 -14.39 10.10 -12.83
N PHE A 254 -15.41 10.93 -12.79
CA PHE A 254 -15.35 12.38 -12.93
C PHE A 254 -15.91 13.03 -11.67
N ASP A 255 -15.11 13.88 -11.06
CA ASP A 255 -15.43 14.63 -9.85
C ASP A 255 -15.44 16.12 -10.22
N PHE A 256 -16.47 16.89 -9.86
CA PHE A 256 -16.62 18.27 -10.33
C PHE A 256 -17.27 19.24 -9.36
N ASP A 257 -16.95 20.52 -9.55
CA ASP A 257 -17.58 21.66 -8.92
C ASP A 257 -17.67 22.82 -9.93
N THR A 258 -18.88 23.08 -10.42
CA THR A 258 -19.16 24.16 -11.38
C THR A 258 -19.09 25.55 -10.76
N SER A 259 -19.17 25.67 -9.43
CA SER A 259 -19.02 26.96 -8.74
C SER A 259 -17.56 27.39 -8.64
N LEU A 260 -16.66 26.41 -8.56
CA LEU A 260 -15.21 26.61 -8.61
C LEU A 260 -14.65 26.56 -10.04
N GLU A 261 -15.45 26.14 -11.00
CA GLU A 261 -15.06 25.81 -12.38
C GLU A 261 -13.98 24.72 -12.48
N LEU A 262 -13.96 23.78 -11.52
CA LEU A 262 -12.93 22.74 -11.41
C LEU A 262 -13.50 21.33 -11.57
N TRP A 263 -12.64 20.43 -12.04
CA TRP A 263 -12.91 18.99 -12.06
C TRP A 263 -11.66 18.13 -11.90
N SER A 264 -11.85 16.86 -11.54
CA SER A 264 -10.82 15.82 -11.48
C SER A 264 -11.28 14.56 -12.20
N LEU A 265 -10.34 13.83 -12.82
CA LEU A 265 -10.59 12.59 -13.55
C LEU A 265 -9.74 11.47 -12.98
N TYR A 266 -10.37 10.32 -12.80
CA TYR A 266 -9.75 9.08 -12.37
C TYR A 266 -10.06 7.98 -13.38
N ILE A 267 -9.05 7.18 -13.71
CA ILE A 267 -9.18 5.96 -14.51
C ILE A 267 -8.71 4.79 -13.65
N ASN A 268 -9.58 3.80 -13.43
CA ASN A 268 -9.32 2.68 -12.53
C ASN A 268 -8.82 3.17 -11.15
N ASP A 269 -9.52 4.17 -10.62
CA ASP A 269 -9.24 4.88 -9.36
C ASP A 269 -7.90 5.61 -9.27
N SER A 270 -7.05 5.51 -10.30
CA SER A 270 -5.85 6.31 -10.42
C SER A 270 -6.20 7.72 -10.87
N LEU A 271 -5.80 8.72 -10.08
CA LEU A 271 -5.99 10.13 -10.40
C LEU A 271 -5.18 10.50 -11.65
N LEU A 272 -5.87 10.73 -12.76
CA LEU A 272 -5.27 11.11 -14.03
C LEU A 272 -5.13 12.63 -14.15
N ALA A 273 -6.15 13.37 -13.69
CA ALA A 273 -6.19 14.83 -13.72
C ALA A 273 -6.80 15.36 -12.42
N SER A 274 -6.19 16.39 -11.84
CA SER A 274 -6.68 17.02 -10.60
C SER A 274 -6.95 18.50 -10.81
N ASN A 275 -8.11 18.97 -10.37
CA ASN A 275 -8.50 20.39 -10.34
C ASN A 275 -8.23 21.12 -11.67
N GLN A 276 -8.67 20.53 -12.77
CA GLN A 276 -8.61 21.13 -14.09
C GLN A 276 -9.80 22.05 -14.35
N ASP A 277 -9.59 23.08 -15.16
CA ASP A 277 -10.66 23.97 -15.60
C ASP A 277 -11.60 23.27 -16.60
N PHE A 278 -12.89 23.60 -16.55
CA PHE A 278 -13.82 23.20 -17.62
C PHE A 278 -13.39 23.79 -18.98
N TRP A 279 -13.68 23.06 -20.06
CA TRP A 279 -13.54 23.60 -21.43
C TRP A 279 -14.50 24.78 -21.63
N SER A 280 -15.75 24.63 -21.21
CA SER A 280 -16.73 25.71 -21.20
C SER A 280 -17.21 25.94 -19.77
N SER A 281 -17.05 27.15 -19.22
CA SER A 281 -17.61 27.52 -17.91
C SER A 281 -19.13 27.29 -17.90
N MET A 282 -19.63 26.64 -16.86
CA MET A 282 -21.05 26.29 -16.72
C MET A 282 -21.51 26.55 -15.29
N SER A 283 -22.79 26.86 -15.09
CA SER A 283 -23.36 27.00 -13.73
C SER A 283 -23.93 25.71 -13.17
N THR A 284 -24.19 24.71 -14.01
CA THR A 284 -24.68 23.36 -13.67
C THR A 284 -24.33 22.39 -14.79
N LEU A 285 -24.33 21.09 -14.50
CA LEU A 285 -24.27 20.01 -15.48
C LEU A 285 -25.59 19.23 -15.43
N ASP A 286 -26.15 18.77 -16.55
CA ASP A 286 -27.42 18.02 -16.55
C ASP A 286 -27.38 16.72 -17.34
N ARG A 287 -26.20 16.39 -17.89
CA ARG A 287 -26.07 15.31 -18.87
C ARG A 287 -24.68 14.69 -18.91
N ILE A 288 -24.71 13.37 -19.13
CA ILE A 288 -23.60 12.62 -19.71
C ILE A 288 -24.05 12.03 -21.06
N THR A 289 -23.18 12.12 -22.06
CA THR A 289 -23.41 11.60 -23.42
C THR A 289 -22.29 10.63 -23.77
N LEU A 290 -22.69 9.45 -24.24
CA LEU A 290 -21.79 8.45 -24.81
C LEU A 290 -21.97 8.45 -26.31
N GLN A 291 -20.88 8.55 -27.08
CA GLN A 291 -20.97 8.54 -28.54
C GLN A 291 -19.69 8.06 -29.22
N SER A 292 -19.81 7.67 -30.49
CA SER A 292 -18.66 7.66 -31.40
C SER A 292 -18.24 9.10 -31.74
N SER A 293 -16.95 9.33 -31.98
CA SER A 293 -16.45 10.67 -32.34
C SER A 293 -16.75 11.04 -33.79
N GLU A 294 -16.70 10.05 -34.67
CA GLU A 294 -16.89 10.18 -36.10
C GLU A 294 -17.92 9.17 -36.57
N ALA A 295 -18.49 9.44 -37.74
CA ALA A 295 -19.42 8.53 -38.37
C ALA A 295 -18.64 7.34 -38.96
N GLU A 296 -18.55 6.26 -38.19
CA GLU A 296 -17.74 5.10 -38.51
C GLU A 296 -18.62 3.86 -38.73
N ILE A 297 -18.19 2.99 -39.66
CA ILE A 297 -18.85 1.70 -39.89
C ILE A 297 -18.20 0.66 -38.96
N GLU A 298 -19.02 -0.16 -38.30
CA GLU A 298 -18.59 -1.29 -37.45
C GLU A 298 -17.82 -0.88 -36.19
N GLN A 299 -18.20 0.24 -35.56
CA GLN A 299 -17.72 0.58 -34.23
C GLN A 299 -18.67 0.04 -33.17
N VAL A 300 -18.14 -0.68 -32.19
CA VAL A 300 -18.90 -1.18 -31.05
C VAL A 300 -18.19 -0.76 -29.77
N PHE A 301 -18.95 -0.27 -28.80
CA PHE A 301 -18.43 -0.12 -27.44
C PHE A 301 -19.54 -0.32 -26.44
N TYR A 302 -19.12 -0.59 -25.20
CA TYR A 302 -20.06 -0.83 -24.12
C TYR A 302 -19.83 0.16 -22.98
N ALA A 303 -20.91 0.50 -22.31
CA ALA A 303 -20.88 1.26 -21.08
C ALA A 303 -21.75 0.57 -20.02
N ALA A 304 -21.25 0.46 -18.79
CA ALA A 304 -21.91 -0.25 -17.72
C ALA A 304 -21.83 0.53 -16.40
N TYR A 305 -22.77 0.24 -15.49
CA TYR A 305 -22.80 0.78 -14.14
C TYR A 305 -22.59 2.30 -14.03
N PRO A 306 -23.29 3.14 -14.82
CA PRO A 306 -23.28 4.57 -14.58
C PRO A 306 -23.79 4.88 -13.17
N GLY A 307 -22.99 5.67 -12.46
CA GLY A 307 -23.20 6.11 -11.11
C GLY A 307 -23.18 7.62 -11.01
N PHE A 308 -24.12 8.20 -10.28
CA PHE A 308 -24.28 9.62 -10.04
C PHE A 308 -24.39 9.92 -8.54
N SER A 309 -23.48 10.73 -7.99
CA SER A 309 -23.58 11.23 -6.62
C SER A 309 -23.58 12.76 -6.63
N TRP A 310 -24.59 13.35 -5.98
CA TRP A 310 -24.78 14.79 -5.87
C TRP A 310 -24.79 15.12 -4.38
N ASP A 311 -23.63 15.39 -3.81
CA ASP A 311 -23.54 15.91 -2.44
C ASP A 311 -23.23 17.42 -2.47
N ALA A 312 -23.95 18.19 -1.67
CA ALA A 312 -23.73 19.62 -1.46
C ALA A 312 -22.59 19.88 -0.45
N SER A 313 -22.24 18.90 0.39
CA SER A 313 -21.05 18.95 1.27
C SER A 313 -19.74 18.55 0.57
N TYR A 314 -19.79 18.23 -0.71
CA TYR A 314 -18.71 17.58 -1.46
C TYR A 314 -17.31 18.13 -1.15
N ASP A 315 -16.55 17.32 -0.44
CA ASP A 315 -15.09 17.30 -0.39
C ASP A 315 -14.60 16.26 -1.42
N LEU A 316 -13.64 16.61 -2.28
CA LEU A 316 -13.04 15.66 -3.24
C LEU A 316 -12.53 14.39 -2.51
N GLY A 317 -13.30 13.29 -2.57
CA GLY A 317 -12.99 12.04 -1.87
C GLY A 317 -13.86 11.71 -0.64
N ASP A 318 -14.88 12.51 -0.32
CA ASP A 318 -15.72 12.40 0.88
C ASP A 318 -16.98 11.56 0.77
N ASN A 319 -17.24 10.96 -0.40
CA ASN A 319 -18.09 9.78 -0.53
C ASN A 319 -17.39 8.57 0.14
N ALA A 320 -16.91 8.78 1.36
CA ALA A 320 -16.39 7.82 2.30
C ALA A 320 -17.57 6.95 2.73
N TYR A 321 -17.64 5.85 2.00
CA TYR A 321 -18.28 4.57 2.24
C TYR A 321 -18.93 4.42 3.62
N GLY A 322 -20.16 3.91 3.63
CA GLY A 322 -20.53 2.99 4.70
C GLY A 322 -19.44 1.93 4.75
N VAL A 323 -18.63 1.95 5.80
CA VAL A 323 -17.56 0.99 6.02
C VAL A 323 -18.18 -0.40 5.84
N PRO A 324 -17.60 -1.30 5.01
CA PRO A 324 -18.07 -2.68 4.98
C PRO A 324 -18.22 -3.18 6.40
N ASN A 325 -19.28 -3.96 6.68
CA ASN A 325 -19.26 -4.85 7.84
C ASN A 325 -18.18 -5.92 7.61
N VAL A 326 -16.90 -5.55 7.55
CA VAL A 326 -15.79 -6.48 7.57
C VAL A 326 -15.87 -7.16 8.92
N ILE A 327 -16.15 -8.45 8.90
CA ILE A 327 -16.30 -9.24 10.11
C ILE A 327 -14.91 -9.63 10.61
N ASN A 328 -14.00 -9.97 9.68
CA ASN A 328 -12.63 -10.30 10.00
C ASN A 328 -11.67 -10.08 8.82
N TYR A 329 -10.39 -10.15 9.12
CA TYR A 329 -9.29 -10.25 8.19
C TYR A 329 -8.62 -11.63 8.30
N ARG A 330 -7.88 -12.05 7.28
CA ARG A 330 -6.93 -13.15 7.36
C ARG A 330 -5.57 -12.64 6.94
N ILE A 331 -4.59 -12.82 7.82
CA ILE A 331 -3.22 -12.35 7.61
C ILE A 331 -2.37 -13.53 7.21
N TYR A 332 -1.64 -13.39 6.11
CA TYR A 332 -0.73 -14.41 5.61
C TYR A 332 0.70 -13.91 5.72
N ARG A 333 1.61 -14.83 6.07
CA ARG A 333 3.05 -14.58 6.14
C ARG A 333 3.80 -15.68 5.41
N ASN A 334 4.82 -15.33 4.64
CA ASN A 334 5.68 -16.29 3.93
C ASN A 334 7.12 -15.77 3.82
N ASN A 335 8.08 -16.64 3.52
CA ASN A 335 9.49 -16.30 3.29
C ASN A 335 9.76 -15.95 1.81
N SER A 336 8.70 -15.73 1.03
CA SER A 336 8.72 -15.35 -0.38
C SER A 336 7.47 -14.53 -0.67
N GLU A 337 7.51 -13.70 -1.71
CA GLU A 337 6.41 -12.83 -2.11
C GLU A 337 5.10 -13.59 -2.26
N ILE A 338 4.01 -13.02 -1.72
CA ILE A 338 2.69 -13.64 -1.72
C ILE A 338 1.87 -13.04 -2.86
N LEU A 339 1.85 -13.73 -4.00
CA LEU A 339 1.04 -13.35 -5.17
C LEU A 339 -0.33 -14.05 -5.18
N GLU A 340 -0.45 -15.16 -4.44
CA GLU A 340 -1.67 -15.94 -4.28
C GLU A 340 -1.64 -16.67 -2.93
N ILE A 341 -2.81 -17.01 -2.39
CA ILE A 341 -2.90 -17.70 -1.09
C ILE A 341 -2.59 -19.19 -1.19
N GLY A 342 -2.92 -19.85 -2.30
CA GLY A 342 -2.61 -21.27 -2.53
C GLY A 342 -2.91 -22.17 -1.32
N SER A 343 -1.84 -22.70 -0.70
CA SER A 343 -1.90 -23.56 0.50
C SER A 343 -1.48 -22.87 1.80
N LEU A 344 -1.27 -21.55 1.77
CA LEU A 344 -0.90 -20.77 2.94
C LEU A 344 -2.04 -20.81 3.97
N THR A 345 -1.66 -20.97 5.23
CA THR A 345 -2.58 -20.86 6.36
C THR A 345 -2.44 -19.46 6.98
N PRO A 346 -3.54 -18.77 7.29
CA PRO A 346 -3.46 -17.47 7.96
C PRO A 346 -2.74 -17.59 9.31
N ILE A 347 -1.87 -16.64 9.63
CA ILE A 347 -1.23 -16.53 10.95
C ILE A 347 -2.15 -15.91 12.00
N ALA A 348 -3.15 -15.14 11.57
CA ALA A 348 -4.14 -14.51 12.44
C ALA A 348 -5.43 -14.14 11.70
N THR A 349 -6.50 -13.93 12.48
CA THR A 349 -7.81 -13.47 11.98
C THR A 349 -8.40 -12.31 12.80
N PRO A 350 -7.80 -11.11 12.76
CA PRO A 350 -8.28 -9.97 13.55
C PRO A 350 -9.58 -9.41 12.98
N THR A 351 -10.30 -8.61 13.78
CA THR A 351 -11.50 -7.86 13.36
C THR A 351 -11.22 -6.37 13.11
N GLN A 352 -9.99 -5.93 13.39
CA GLN A 352 -9.54 -4.54 13.22
C GLN A 352 -8.45 -4.48 12.15
N PRO A 353 -8.27 -3.34 11.46
CA PRO A 353 -7.33 -3.21 10.34
C PRO A 353 -5.87 -3.05 10.77
N HIS A 354 -5.49 -3.71 11.86
CA HIS A 354 -4.13 -3.76 12.37
C HIS A 354 -3.85 -5.09 13.05
N TYR A 355 -2.58 -5.48 13.08
CA TYR A 355 -2.10 -6.67 13.75
C TYR A 355 -0.61 -6.58 14.05
N THR A 356 -0.22 -7.05 15.23
CA THR A 356 1.19 -7.17 15.61
C THR A 356 1.61 -8.63 15.53
N ASP A 357 2.61 -8.91 14.69
CA ASP A 357 3.25 -10.22 14.59
C ASP A 357 4.57 -10.22 15.38
N HIS A 358 4.86 -11.35 16.04
CA HIS A 358 6.09 -11.51 16.82
C HIS A 358 6.99 -12.55 16.17
N ILE A 359 8.12 -12.10 15.61
CA ILE A 359 9.12 -12.93 14.96
C ILE A 359 10.33 -13.07 15.87
N THR A 360 10.80 -14.31 16.02
CA THR A 360 11.96 -14.66 16.88
C THR A 360 13.13 -15.23 16.09
N THR A 361 13.08 -15.14 14.77
CA THR A 361 14.09 -15.73 13.90
C THR A 361 14.49 -14.75 12.81
N ASN A 362 15.78 -14.67 12.53
CA ASN A 362 16.29 -13.82 11.45
C ASN A 362 15.72 -14.25 10.10
N GLY A 363 15.26 -13.30 9.28
CA GLY A 363 14.78 -13.60 7.94
C GLY A 363 14.04 -12.47 7.26
N MET A 364 13.75 -12.67 5.98
CA MET A 364 12.86 -11.81 5.21
C MET A 364 11.46 -12.43 5.17
N TYR A 365 10.46 -11.63 5.53
CA TYR A 365 9.08 -12.04 5.67
C TYR A 365 8.19 -11.15 4.81
N TRP A 366 7.28 -11.78 4.05
CA TRP A 366 6.28 -11.13 3.21
C TRP A 366 4.90 -11.33 3.82
N TYR A 367 4.09 -10.28 3.76
CA TYR A 367 2.75 -10.22 4.33
C TYR A 367 1.72 -9.83 3.29
N ALA A 368 0.54 -10.42 3.41
CA ALA A 368 -0.65 -10.05 2.64
C ALA A 368 -1.93 -10.28 3.46
N ILE A 369 -3.00 -9.57 3.14
CA ILE A 369 -4.28 -9.58 3.84
C ILE A 369 -5.42 -9.89 2.88
N ILE A 370 -6.41 -10.64 3.38
CA ILE A 370 -7.76 -10.72 2.79
C ILE A 370 -8.76 -10.23 3.83
N ALA A 371 -9.73 -9.40 3.42
CA ALA A 371 -10.87 -9.06 4.25
C ALA A 371 -12.05 -10.02 3.96
N SER A 372 -12.86 -10.32 4.98
CA SER A 372 -14.02 -11.21 4.86
C SER A 372 -15.23 -10.72 5.66
N ASN A 373 -16.42 -10.90 5.10
CA ASN A 373 -17.73 -10.71 5.75
C ASN A 373 -18.62 -11.95 5.57
N GLY A 374 -18.01 -13.11 5.36
CA GLY A 374 -18.68 -14.32 4.85
C GLY A 374 -18.37 -14.58 3.37
N THR A 375 -17.96 -13.54 2.64
CA THR A 375 -17.28 -13.64 1.33
C THR A 375 -15.95 -12.90 1.38
N ASP A 376 -15.01 -13.29 0.53
CA ASP A 376 -13.62 -12.81 0.57
C ASP A 376 -13.34 -11.75 -0.48
N THR A 377 -12.53 -10.74 -0.14
CA THR A 377 -11.91 -9.83 -1.12
C THR A 377 -10.86 -10.54 -1.96
N GLN A 378 -10.37 -9.86 -2.99
CA GLN A 378 -9.08 -10.19 -3.58
C GLN A 378 -7.96 -10.02 -2.53
N LEU A 379 -6.78 -10.58 -2.84
CA LEU A 379 -5.58 -10.44 -2.02
C LEU A 379 -5.07 -8.99 -2.06
N SER A 380 -4.63 -8.47 -0.92
CA SER A 380 -3.92 -7.19 -0.86
C SER A 380 -2.62 -7.19 -1.69
N ASN A 381 -1.97 -6.04 -1.77
CA ASN A 381 -0.54 -5.99 -2.10
C ASN A 381 0.29 -6.83 -1.11
N SER A 382 1.45 -7.30 -1.58
CA SER A 382 2.42 -8.05 -0.79
C SER A 382 3.53 -7.11 -0.31
N VAL A 383 3.74 -7.00 1.01
CA VAL A 383 4.74 -6.11 1.63
C VAL A 383 5.73 -6.94 2.43
N TRP A 384 7.01 -6.60 2.38
CA TRP A 384 8.06 -7.33 3.08
C TRP A 384 8.77 -6.52 4.17
N VAL A 385 9.37 -7.25 5.11
CA VAL A 385 10.28 -6.75 6.14
C VAL A 385 11.42 -7.74 6.35
N THR A 386 12.62 -7.24 6.63
CA THR A 386 13.72 -8.08 7.12
C THR A 386 13.82 -7.94 8.63
N VAL A 387 13.85 -9.05 9.36
CA VAL A 387 13.82 -9.09 10.83
C VAL A 387 15.10 -9.73 11.34
N PHE A 388 15.69 -9.14 12.40
CA PHE A 388 16.88 -9.64 13.09
C PHE A 388 16.71 -9.53 14.62
N PRO A 389 15.80 -10.31 15.24
CA PRO A 389 15.43 -10.10 16.65
C PRO A 389 16.52 -10.54 17.65
N ASP A 390 17.49 -11.34 17.21
CA ASP A 390 18.61 -11.81 18.04
C ASP A 390 19.90 -11.01 17.82
N ASP A 391 19.93 -10.07 16.87
CA ASP A 391 21.12 -9.27 16.58
C ASP A 391 21.08 -7.92 17.32
N VAL A 392 22.10 -7.66 18.14
CA VAL A 392 22.23 -6.39 18.86
C VAL A 392 22.92 -5.37 17.96
N TYR A 393 22.17 -4.37 17.46
CA TYR A 393 22.71 -3.28 16.64
C TYR A 393 23.23 -2.15 17.50
N LEU A 394 24.52 -1.86 17.36
CA LEU A 394 25.24 -1.01 18.29
C LEU A 394 26.10 -0.04 17.52
N ASN A 395 25.57 1.16 17.27
CA ASN A 395 26.38 2.28 16.85
C ASN A 395 26.17 3.46 17.81
N GLY A 396 27.15 3.71 18.67
CA GLY A 396 27.19 4.84 19.58
C GLY A 396 26.38 4.71 20.87
N GLU A 397 25.67 3.61 21.10
CA GLU A 397 24.92 3.38 22.35
C GLU A 397 25.65 2.44 23.32
N ASN A 398 25.51 2.73 24.61
CA ASN A 398 25.97 1.84 25.68
C ASN A 398 25.05 0.63 25.74
N PHE A 399 25.60 -0.58 25.75
CA PHE A 399 24.81 -1.80 25.91
C PHE A 399 25.43 -2.71 26.96
N THR A 400 24.57 -3.50 27.61
CA THR A 400 24.95 -4.43 28.67
C THR A 400 24.89 -5.86 28.15
N LEU A 401 26.01 -6.57 28.12
CA LEU A 401 26.03 -8.01 27.87
C LEU A 401 26.06 -8.74 29.22
N ILE A 402 25.13 -9.65 29.42
CA ILE A 402 25.08 -10.55 30.59
C ILE A 402 25.96 -11.79 30.36
N PRO A 403 26.30 -12.58 31.40
CA PRO A 403 27.05 -13.82 31.20
C PRO A 403 26.39 -14.77 30.19
N GLY A 404 27.13 -15.23 29.19
CA GLY A 404 26.64 -16.06 28.09
C GLY A 404 27.53 -16.00 26.84
N GLU A 405 27.23 -16.85 25.85
CA GLU A 405 27.78 -16.70 24.50
C GLU A 405 26.88 -15.74 23.71
N HIS A 406 27.49 -14.71 23.12
CA HIS A 406 26.81 -13.69 22.34
C HIS A 406 27.43 -13.62 20.95
N ARG A 407 26.61 -13.40 19.94
CA ARG A 407 27.05 -13.05 18.60
C ARG A 407 26.79 -11.56 18.41
N VAL A 408 27.82 -10.81 18.05
CA VAL A 408 27.73 -9.37 17.80
C VAL A 408 27.98 -9.14 16.32
N THR A 409 27.01 -8.52 15.67
CA THR A 409 27.02 -8.22 14.24
C THR A 409 26.98 -6.71 14.08
N ILE A 410 27.96 -6.14 13.37
CA ILE A 410 27.99 -4.72 13.00
C ILE A 410 27.63 -4.64 11.53
N LEU A 411 26.57 -3.89 11.21
CA LEU A 411 26.20 -3.62 9.83
C LEU A 411 26.50 -2.19 9.40
N ASP A 412 26.60 -2.01 8.09
CA ASP A 412 26.37 -0.74 7.43
C ASP A 412 24.86 -0.45 7.43
N PHE A 413 24.46 0.69 7.99
CA PHE A 413 23.07 1.09 8.10
C PHE A 413 22.44 1.35 6.72
N ASP A 414 23.21 1.85 5.75
CA ASP A 414 22.68 2.26 4.45
C ASP A 414 22.50 1.06 3.50
N THR A 415 23.37 0.05 3.62
CA THR A 415 23.39 -1.10 2.68
C THR A 415 22.98 -2.42 3.31
N ILE A 416 22.84 -2.47 4.65
CA ILE A 416 22.55 -3.70 5.41
C ILE A 416 23.62 -4.78 5.17
N THR A 417 24.82 -4.39 4.75
CA THR A 417 25.94 -5.32 4.60
C THR A 417 26.60 -5.56 5.96
N ILE A 418 26.94 -6.82 6.24
CA ILE A 418 27.70 -7.20 7.43
C ILE A 418 29.11 -6.62 7.29
N LEU A 419 29.42 -5.61 8.11
CA LEU A 419 30.75 -5.03 8.18
C LEU A 419 31.66 -5.90 9.06
N MET A 420 31.12 -6.45 10.14
CA MET A 420 31.87 -7.28 11.06
C MET A 420 30.95 -8.22 11.83
N GLU A 421 31.44 -9.42 12.12
CA GLU A 421 30.78 -10.35 13.01
C GLU A 421 31.81 -10.97 13.95
N PHE A 422 31.50 -11.02 15.25
CA PHE A 422 32.34 -11.71 16.23
C PHE A 422 31.49 -12.35 17.33
N SER A 423 32.04 -13.41 17.92
CA SER A 423 31.44 -14.10 19.07
C SER A 423 32.14 -13.68 20.35
N LEU A 424 31.36 -13.31 21.36
CA LEU A 424 31.85 -12.99 22.70
C LEU A 424 31.38 -14.06 23.69
N VAL A 425 32.30 -14.59 24.50
CA VAL A 425 31.94 -15.38 25.68
C VAL A 425 32.07 -14.46 26.89
N VAL A 426 30.95 -14.02 27.42
CA VAL A 426 30.87 -13.08 28.54
C VAL A 426 30.71 -13.90 29.83
N ILE A 427 31.63 -13.73 30.77
CA ILE A 427 31.64 -14.49 32.05
C ILE A 427 31.10 -13.68 33.25
N THR A 428 31.01 -12.37 33.09
CA THR A 428 30.41 -11.43 34.04
C THR A 428 29.72 -10.33 33.24
N THR A 429 28.68 -9.70 33.77
CA THR A 429 28.01 -8.60 33.09
C THR A 429 29.00 -7.50 32.70
N ILE A 430 28.99 -7.06 31.45
CA ILE A 430 29.83 -5.98 30.91
C ILE A 430 28.97 -4.89 30.28
N GLU A 431 29.27 -3.63 30.56
CA GLU A 431 28.81 -2.51 29.74
C GLU A 431 29.84 -2.28 28.62
N MET A 432 29.37 -2.04 27.40
CA MET A 432 30.22 -1.86 26.23
C MET A 432 29.64 -0.74 25.36
N VAL A 433 30.51 -0.03 24.65
CA VAL A 433 30.14 0.99 23.68
C VAL A 433 30.84 0.66 22.37
N VAL A 434 30.10 0.52 21.28
CA VAL A 434 30.71 0.35 19.96
C VAL A 434 30.59 1.68 19.24
N MET A 435 31.72 2.33 18.94
CA MET A 435 31.76 3.57 18.16
C MET A 435 32.45 3.33 16.82
N VAL A 436 31.67 3.37 15.73
CA VAL A 436 32.25 3.29 14.38
C VAL A 436 32.60 4.70 13.91
N ASN A 437 33.82 5.15 14.16
CA ASN A 437 34.32 6.45 13.69
C ASN A 437 35.00 6.31 12.31
N SER A 438 34.39 6.86 11.24
CA SER A 438 35.08 7.05 9.97
C SER A 438 35.81 8.40 9.97
N THR A 439 37.14 8.41 9.91
CA THR A 439 37.93 9.66 9.92
C THR A 439 38.35 10.15 8.54
N ASN A 440 37.65 9.75 7.46
CA ASN A 440 37.98 10.20 6.11
C ASN A 440 36.82 10.96 5.44
N PRO A 441 36.74 12.30 5.55
CA PRO A 441 35.60 13.10 5.09
C PRO A 441 35.49 13.26 3.56
N SER A 442 36.26 12.53 2.73
CA SER A 442 36.32 12.75 1.28
C SER A 442 36.13 11.52 0.38
N SER A 443 35.82 10.32 0.91
CA SER A 443 35.50 9.17 0.05
C SER A 443 34.06 8.71 0.29
N THR A 444 33.24 8.77 -0.76
CA THR A 444 31.88 8.20 -0.80
C THR A 444 31.88 6.67 -0.96
N ASP A 445 33.04 6.02 -0.84
CA ASP A 445 33.23 4.59 -1.10
C ASP A 445 33.55 3.88 0.23
N LEU A 446 32.57 3.13 0.76
CA LEU A 446 32.64 2.54 2.09
C LEU A 446 33.71 1.45 2.23
N ALA A 447 34.12 0.84 1.11
CA ALA A 447 35.27 -0.06 1.05
C ALA A 447 36.59 0.64 1.49
N TYR A 448 36.64 1.97 1.42
CA TYR A 448 37.75 2.78 1.95
C TYR A 448 37.54 3.26 3.39
N ALA A 449 36.30 3.30 3.90
CA ALA A 449 35.99 3.78 5.25
C ALA A 449 36.30 2.74 6.35
N LEU A 450 36.26 1.44 6.01
CA LEU A 450 36.68 0.33 6.89
C LEU A 450 38.17 0.34 7.27
N ARG A 451 38.97 1.29 6.77
CA ARG A 451 40.40 1.39 7.07
C ARG A 451 40.70 1.81 8.52
N TYR A 452 39.69 2.31 9.25
CA TYR A 452 39.80 2.70 10.66
C TYR A 452 38.47 2.44 11.38
N PHE A 453 38.45 1.52 12.34
CA PHE A 453 37.38 1.43 13.34
C PHE A 453 38.02 1.29 14.73
N THR A 454 37.37 1.87 15.74
CA THR A 454 37.83 1.81 17.13
C THR A 454 36.74 1.13 17.95
N ILE A 455 37.03 0.02 18.59
CA ILE A 455 36.09 -0.59 19.54
C ILE A 455 36.52 -0.12 20.94
N GLU A 456 35.71 0.72 21.57
CA GLU A 456 35.98 1.24 22.91
C GLU A 456 35.17 0.47 23.96
N VAL A 457 35.78 -0.55 24.56
CA VAL A 457 35.16 -1.28 25.67
C VAL A 457 35.45 -0.54 26.97
N TYR A 458 34.45 0.12 27.55
CA TYR A 458 34.54 0.77 28.85
C TYR A 458 34.06 -0.19 29.94
N SER A 459 34.94 -0.67 30.80
CA SER A 459 34.46 -1.50 31.90
C SER A 459 35.38 -1.56 33.12
N GLY A 460 34.72 -1.71 34.27
CA GLY A 460 35.32 -1.74 35.60
C GLY A 460 36.24 -2.95 35.83
N THR A 461 37.14 -2.81 36.81
CA THR A 461 38.18 -3.76 37.21
C THR A 461 37.82 -5.24 37.05
N TYR A 462 38.59 -5.98 36.25
CA TYR A 462 38.44 -7.42 36.04
C TYR A 462 39.53 -8.24 36.73
N SER A 463 39.21 -9.49 37.01
CA SER A 463 40.14 -10.52 37.52
C SER A 463 40.40 -11.64 36.51
N SER A 464 39.97 -11.54 35.25
CA SER A 464 40.13 -12.59 34.23
C SER A 464 40.23 -12.02 32.80
N PRO A 465 40.99 -12.69 31.90
CA PRO A 465 41.20 -12.23 30.52
C PRO A 465 39.96 -12.36 29.65
N ILE A 466 39.82 -11.43 28.69
CA ILE A 466 38.84 -11.50 27.60
C ILE A 466 39.52 -12.14 26.38
N LEU A 467 38.86 -13.12 25.76
CA LEU A 467 39.31 -13.74 24.51
C LEU A 467 38.47 -13.18 23.36
N ALA A 468 39.09 -12.41 22.49
CA ALA A 468 38.46 -11.91 21.26
C ALA A 468 38.92 -12.77 20.07
N LYS A 469 37.96 -13.19 19.23
CA LYS A 469 38.22 -13.95 18.00
C LYS A 469 37.76 -13.14 16.81
N PHE A 470 38.69 -12.84 15.91
CA PHE A 470 38.43 -12.08 14.68
C PHE A 470 38.47 -13.01 13.49
N TYR A 471 37.39 -13.04 12.70
CA TYR A 471 37.31 -13.75 11.43
C TYR A 471 37.55 -12.78 10.27
N TYR A 472 38.23 -13.24 9.23
CA TYR A 472 38.37 -12.50 7.97
C TYR A 472 38.18 -13.45 6.79
N ASN A 473 37.66 -12.95 5.68
CA ASN A 473 37.56 -13.75 4.45
C ASN A 473 38.92 -13.75 3.71
N GLY A 474 39.65 -14.86 3.78
CA GLY A 474 40.97 -14.99 3.15
C GLY A 474 40.96 -14.87 1.63
N SER A 475 39.82 -15.15 0.96
CA SER A 475 39.76 -15.09 -0.51
C SER A 475 39.75 -13.67 -1.08
N GLU A 476 39.52 -12.65 -0.25
CA GLU A 476 39.45 -11.25 -0.68
C GLU A 476 40.69 -10.44 -0.31
N LEU A 477 41.59 -11.02 0.49
CA LEU A 477 42.82 -10.37 0.89
C LEU A 477 43.95 -10.74 -0.07
N THR A 478 44.63 -9.74 -0.60
CA THR A 478 45.90 -9.96 -1.29
C THR A 478 46.94 -10.48 -0.30
N SER A 479 47.92 -11.26 -0.77
CA SER A 479 49.02 -11.75 0.08
C SER A 479 49.80 -10.62 0.78
N ALA A 480 49.72 -9.38 0.28
CA ALA A 480 50.28 -8.20 0.95
C ALA A 480 49.41 -7.73 2.14
N GLN A 481 48.08 -7.79 2.02
CA GLN A 481 47.15 -7.50 3.12
C GLN A 481 47.19 -8.61 4.18
N GLU A 482 47.30 -9.88 3.79
CA GLU A 482 47.52 -11.00 4.72
C GLU A 482 48.86 -10.86 5.48
N ASN A 483 49.91 -10.40 4.81
CA ASN A 483 51.20 -10.12 5.45
C ASN A 483 51.17 -8.87 6.35
N ALA A 484 50.37 -7.85 6.00
CA ALA A 484 50.16 -6.68 6.85
C ALA A 484 49.34 -7.01 8.11
N LEU A 485 48.36 -7.89 8.00
CA LEU A 485 47.66 -8.54 9.13
C LEU A 485 48.62 -9.44 9.94
N GLY A 486 49.59 -10.09 9.29
CA GLY A 486 50.65 -10.84 9.97
C GLY A 486 51.70 -9.97 10.68
N ALA A 487 51.86 -8.72 10.25
CA ALA A 487 52.80 -7.74 10.82
C ALA A 487 52.15 -6.78 11.82
N PHE A 488 50.95 -7.11 12.32
CA PHE A 488 50.12 -6.27 13.18
C PHE A 488 50.75 -6.01 14.55
N TYR A 489 51.70 -5.07 14.59
CA TYR A 489 52.20 -4.43 15.80
C TYR A 489 51.18 -3.37 16.22
N LEU A 490 50.53 -3.61 17.35
CA LEU A 490 49.58 -2.69 17.98
C LEU A 490 50.34 -1.45 18.45
N GLY A 491 50.15 -0.33 17.76
CA GLY A 491 50.79 0.94 18.07
C GLY A 491 50.17 1.61 19.30
N VAL A 492 50.67 1.30 20.49
CA VAL A 492 50.57 2.18 21.66
C VAL A 492 51.96 2.31 22.27
N GLN A 493 52.37 3.54 22.53
CA GLN A 493 53.59 3.85 23.25
C GLN A 493 53.47 3.25 24.68
N ASP A 494 54.44 2.40 25.06
CA ASP A 494 54.62 1.75 26.39
C ASP A 494 54.09 0.31 26.61
N TRP A 495 54.11 -0.56 25.58
CA TRP A 495 53.66 -1.96 25.71
C TRP A 495 54.61 -2.95 26.42
N GLU A 496 55.87 -2.60 26.74
CA GLU A 496 56.88 -3.61 27.13
C GLU A 496 56.59 -4.46 28.40
N ASN A 497 55.44 -4.34 29.07
CA ASN A 497 55.10 -5.11 30.28
C ASN A 497 53.70 -5.78 30.32
N LEU A 498 53.00 -5.99 29.20
CA LEU A 498 51.73 -6.74 29.20
C LEU A 498 51.78 -8.00 28.31
N GLU A 499 51.86 -9.16 28.97
CA GLU A 499 51.80 -10.50 28.38
C GLU A 499 50.37 -10.79 27.84
N GLY A 500 50.14 -10.51 26.56
CA GLY A 500 48.99 -11.01 25.81
C GLY A 500 49.45 -12.02 24.77
N LEU A 501 48.86 -13.22 24.77
CA LEU A 501 49.14 -14.26 23.77
C LEU A 501 48.24 -14.04 22.55
N VAL A 502 48.86 -13.83 21.39
CA VAL A 502 48.19 -13.81 20.08
C VAL A 502 48.40 -15.16 19.41
N TYR A 503 47.31 -15.82 19.02
CA TYR A 503 47.36 -17.08 18.27
C TYR A 503 46.75 -16.89 16.88
N ARG A 504 47.34 -17.54 15.88
CA ARG A 504 46.89 -17.47 14.48
C ARG A 504 46.41 -18.84 14.02
N SER A 505 45.29 -18.85 13.29
CA SER A 505 44.79 -19.96 12.48
C SER A 505 44.65 -19.51 11.02
N GLU A 506 44.38 -20.42 10.08
CA GLU A 506 44.22 -20.08 8.64
C GLU A 506 43.19 -18.97 8.40
N ASP A 507 42.09 -18.94 9.17
CA ASP A 507 40.97 -18.02 8.94
C ASP A 507 40.64 -17.09 10.13
N CYS A 508 41.47 -17.07 11.18
CA CYS A 508 41.21 -16.22 12.34
C CYS A 508 42.45 -15.86 13.18
N VAL A 509 42.33 -14.77 13.94
CA VAL A 509 43.30 -14.32 14.94
C VAL A 509 42.64 -14.33 16.32
N TYR A 510 43.32 -14.94 17.30
CA TYR A 510 42.93 -14.94 18.71
C TYR A 510 43.81 -13.96 19.47
N VAL A 511 43.20 -13.12 20.30
CA VAL A 511 43.93 -12.20 21.18
C VAL A 511 43.47 -12.40 22.61
N THR A 512 44.40 -12.74 23.51
CA THR A 512 44.15 -12.82 24.96
C THR A 512 44.54 -11.49 25.60
N LEU A 513 43.58 -10.76 26.18
CA LEU A 513 43.81 -9.42 26.72
C LEU A 513 43.68 -9.42 28.24
N ASN A 514 44.77 -9.08 28.94
CA ASN A 514 44.84 -9.11 30.41
C ASN A 514 44.49 -7.76 31.10
N HIS A 515 44.60 -6.60 30.42
CA HIS A 515 44.18 -5.27 30.93
C HIS A 515 43.96 -4.29 29.74
N PHE A 516 43.03 -3.32 29.84
CA PHE A 516 42.60 -2.47 28.70
C PHE A 516 42.87 -0.97 28.89
N SER A 517 43.29 -0.30 27.81
CA SER A 517 43.00 1.11 27.48
C SER A 517 43.31 1.35 25.99
N ILE A 518 42.26 1.37 25.15
CA ILE A 518 42.21 1.85 23.74
C ILE A 518 43.04 1.05 22.71
N PHE A 519 42.39 0.65 21.61
CA PHE A 519 43.07 0.16 20.41
C PHE A 519 42.60 0.90 19.16
N VAL A 520 43.56 1.37 18.36
CA VAL A 520 43.32 1.87 17.00
C VAL A 520 43.86 0.84 16.02
N ILE A 521 42.99 0.28 15.18
CA ILE A 521 43.36 -0.61 14.08
C ILE A 521 43.48 0.27 12.82
N ALA A 522 44.69 0.39 12.27
CA ALA A 522 44.96 1.13 11.04
C ALA A 522 45.51 0.19 9.96
N LEU A 523 44.80 0.06 8.84
CA LEU A 523 45.28 -0.68 7.67
C LEU A 523 46.06 0.28 6.75
N THR A 524 47.37 0.09 6.61
CA THR A 524 48.20 0.88 5.68
C THR A 524 48.62 0.05 4.47
N GLU A 525 48.50 0.61 3.27
CA GLU A 525 48.97 0.01 2.03
C GLU A 525 50.47 0.25 1.85
N ASN A 526 51.20 -0.83 1.56
CA ASN A 526 52.57 -0.75 1.10
C ASN A 526 52.56 -0.35 -0.38
N ARG A 527 52.87 0.92 -0.72
CA ARG A 527 52.96 1.36 -2.12
C ARG A 527 54.21 0.77 -2.79
N PRO A 528 54.13 0.29 -4.04
CA PRO A 528 55.32 -0.08 -4.79
C PRO A 528 56.14 1.18 -5.10
N GLU A 529 57.45 1.07 -4.91
CA GLU A 529 58.42 2.15 -5.15
C GLU A 529 58.30 2.69 -6.58
N ILE A 530 57.86 3.95 -6.71
CA ILE A 530 58.00 4.70 -7.95
C ILE A 530 59.46 5.17 -8.01
N SER A 531 60.31 4.41 -8.71
CA SER A 531 61.67 4.84 -9.03
C SER A 531 61.62 6.03 -10.00
N GLY A 532 61.92 7.22 -9.49
CA GLY A 532 62.06 8.43 -10.30
C GLY A 532 62.49 9.59 -9.43
N PHE A 533 63.31 10.51 -9.95
CA PHE A 533 64.02 11.57 -9.21
C PHE A 533 63.11 12.69 -8.61
N LEU A 534 61.79 12.60 -8.79
CA LEU A 534 60.83 13.65 -8.42
C LEU A 534 60.29 13.60 -6.97
N PRO A 535 60.04 12.44 -6.34
CA PRO A 535 59.59 12.36 -4.94
C PRO A 535 60.69 12.75 -3.95
N TRP A 536 61.97 12.53 -4.26
CA TRP A 536 63.10 12.94 -3.42
C TRP A 536 63.15 14.47 -3.28
N LEU A 537 62.79 15.20 -4.34
CA LEU A 537 62.71 16.67 -4.33
C LEU A 537 61.53 17.17 -3.50
N LEU A 538 60.37 16.50 -3.56
CA LEU A 538 59.17 16.87 -2.78
C LEU A 538 59.33 16.54 -1.28
N SER A 539 60.00 15.44 -0.92
CA SER A 539 60.36 15.15 0.47
C SER A 539 61.40 16.11 1.04
N LEU A 540 62.37 16.56 0.22
CA LEU A 540 63.35 17.55 0.66
C LEU A 540 62.70 18.92 0.90
N PHE A 541 61.75 19.33 0.05
CA PHE A 541 60.99 20.58 0.25
C PHE A 541 60.07 20.51 1.49
N GLY A 542 59.40 19.38 1.73
CA GLY A 542 58.58 19.19 2.94
C GLY A 542 59.39 19.22 4.23
N ILE A 543 60.56 18.57 4.25
CA ILE A 543 61.46 18.55 5.42
C ILE A 543 62.09 19.93 5.66
N ILE A 544 62.44 20.68 4.60
CA ILE A 544 62.97 22.05 4.73
C ILE A 544 61.91 23.02 5.24
N VAL A 545 60.64 22.87 4.85
CA VAL A 545 59.54 23.72 5.34
C VAL A 545 59.24 23.43 6.82
N VAL A 546 59.23 22.16 7.24
CA VAL A 546 59.02 21.79 8.66
C VAL A 546 60.24 22.17 9.52
N ALA A 547 61.47 22.03 9.01
CA ALA A 547 62.67 22.47 9.70
C ALA A 547 62.76 24.00 9.81
N LEU A 548 62.36 24.76 8.78
CA LEU A 548 62.29 26.22 8.85
C LEU A 548 61.19 26.69 9.80
N MET A 549 60.02 26.04 9.83
CA MET A 549 58.98 26.35 10.81
C MET A 549 59.42 26.06 12.26
N LEU A 550 60.23 25.02 12.49
CA LEU A 550 60.81 24.72 13.81
C LEU A 550 61.95 25.69 14.20
N ILE A 551 62.75 26.16 13.23
CA ILE A 551 63.78 27.18 13.46
C ILE A 551 63.15 28.55 13.78
N PHE A 552 62.03 28.90 13.13
CA PHE A 552 61.29 30.13 13.43
C PHE A 552 60.54 30.05 14.77
N ARG A 553 60.13 28.87 15.23
CA ARG A 553 59.50 28.67 16.54
C ARG A 553 60.47 28.73 17.73
N PHE A 554 61.79 28.64 17.48
CA PHE A 554 62.84 28.73 18.52
C PHE A 554 63.57 30.08 18.62
N ARG A 555 63.24 31.07 17.79
CA ARG A 555 63.75 32.46 17.93
C ARG A 555 62.70 33.41 18.51
N GLY A 556 62.14 33.04 19.66
CA GLY A 556 61.30 33.91 20.49
C GLY A 556 62.00 34.33 21.78
N LYS A 557 62.95 35.28 21.72
CA LYS A 557 63.30 36.18 22.84
C LYS A 557 64.37 37.22 22.45
N LYS A 558 63.95 38.43 22.08
CA LYS A 558 64.35 39.73 22.68
C LYS A 558 63.94 40.92 21.81
N THR A 559 62.98 41.68 22.33
CA THR A 559 62.96 43.17 22.45
C THR A 559 63.56 44.02 21.34
N SER A 560 62.74 44.81 20.63
CA SER A 560 62.39 46.22 20.94
C SER A 560 62.19 47.08 19.68
N ASN A 561 61.09 47.84 19.69
CA ASN A 561 60.93 49.20 19.13
C ASN A 561 61.48 49.52 17.73
N ASN A 562 60.59 49.77 16.76
CA ASN A 562 60.23 51.13 16.33
C ASN A 562 59.39 51.14 15.04
N ASN A 563 58.40 52.04 15.05
CA ASN A 563 57.72 52.72 13.95
C ASN A 563 58.30 52.53 12.54
N LEU A 564 57.44 52.24 11.57
CA LEU A 564 57.35 53.07 10.36
C LEU A 564 56.06 52.81 9.57
N ASN A 565 55.56 53.93 9.07
CA ASN A 565 54.26 54.23 8.49
C ASN A 565 54.24 53.99 6.97
N PHE A 566 53.04 53.64 6.48
CA PHE A 566 52.42 53.97 5.18
C PHE A 566 53.14 53.59 3.87
N VAL A 567 52.37 53.03 2.92
CA VAL A 567 51.89 53.71 1.70
C VAL A 567 50.93 52.76 0.96
N GLU A 568 49.67 53.17 0.84
CA GLU A 568 48.70 52.66 -0.15
C GLU A 568 49.04 53.21 -1.54
N PHE A 569 48.75 52.45 -2.61
CA PHE A 569 48.21 53.02 -3.85
C PHE A 569 47.24 52.03 -4.53
N PRO A 570 46.26 52.54 -5.31
CA PRO A 570 44.95 51.93 -5.46
C PRO A 570 44.74 51.19 -6.78
N SER A 571 43.58 50.54 -6.82
CA SER A 571 42.90 49.92 -7.95
C SER A 571 42.67 50.84 -9.15
N SER A 572 42.92 50.28 -10.33
CA SER A 572 42.01 50.30 -11.48
C SER A 572 42.01 48.91 -12.10
#